data_AF-A0AA36BMK3-F1
#
_entry.id   AF-A0AA36BMK3-F1
#
_cell.length_a   1.000
_cell.length_b   1.000
_cell.length_c   1.000
_cell.angle_alpha   90.00
_cell.angle_beta   90.00
_cell.angle_gamma   90.00
#
_symmetry.space_group_name_H-M   'P 1'
#
loop_
_entity.id
_entity.type
_entity.pdbx_description
1 polymer ?
#
loop_
_entity_poly.entity_id
_entity_poly.type
_entity_poly.pdbx_seq_one_letter_code
_entity_poly.pdbx_strand_id
1 'polypeptide(L)'
;MERKELPVQMCFMNRALENVINENSRIAKRIRDELAIDWEKFDLSSHDHETRYLDYDDDLVVKIVSATARLSGCWTFNELMHKLGMEYFKICVHEYNRSLRSVGSNLLEFYSNIDGLHDHIWNSTKFGSRVPPSFRCATEDGKLIVHLYTDRPQMRFFMGGVVLATGVILFSVHNLVVKVSQYRKPTQQIHHVTITLSHEPETASKNSSEGVSSTALPTSGGSLLTEHQAIMSSNPADLKIGVRTFCKTFPFHVIFDRDLQITQLGSALMKMIAPEIASKGLFFGTYFELKRPRVRMDYMSFLARVNSTFVLSIAQLSRGSDVINEQMELKGQMIHLQESDAILFLGSPSVEKLDEMIGKGIYISDIPIHDATRDVILVGEQSKAQDGLKKRMELLKRSVIQATEAVNEERQKNVDLLQMIFPSTVAQKLWRGETVEPTKVNDVTMLFSDIVGFTAICSSCKPMTVVNMLNALYTHFDNFCGMLDVYKIETIGDAYCVAAGLHRSSPYHAQQIAWMALKMMDTATSQKSHDGKAIEIAERNARI
;
A
#
# COMPACT_ATOMS: atom_id res chain seq x y z
N MET A 1 11.10 -7.40 -15.78
CA MET A 1 9.91 -8.23 -15.53
C MET A 1 10.08 -8.87 -14.17
N GLU A 2 9.74 -8.14 -13.11
CA GLU A 2 9.66 -8.68 -11.76
C GLU A 2 8.40 -9.55 -11.70
N ARG A 3 8.57 -10.86 -11.49
CA ARG A 3 7.46 -11.74 -11.10
C ARG A 3 7.03 -11.28 -9.71
N LYS A 4 5.93 -10.52 -9.64
CA LYS A 4 5.17 -10.35 -8.40
C LYS A 4 4.74 -11.74 -7.95
N GLU A 5 5.35 -12.25 -6.89
CA GLU A 5 4.84 -13.38 -6.14
C GLU A 5 3.38 -13.07 -5.75
N LEU A 6 2.46 -13.89 -6.25
CA LEU A 6 1.06 -13.85 -5.83
C LEU A 6 1.01 -14.23 -4.34
N PRO A 7 0.27 -13.51 -3.48
CA PRO A 7 0.23 -13.80 -2.05
C PRO A 7 -0.36 -15.20 -1.80
N VAL A 8 0.43 -15.99 -1.07
CA VAL A 8 0.21 -17.36 -0.58
C VAL A 8 -1.25 -17.61 -0.14
N GLN A 9 -1.95 -18.54 -0.79
CA GLN A 9 -3.15 -19.18 -0.21
C GLN A 9 -2.67 -20.20 0.83
N MET A 10 -2.83 -19.92 2.12
CA MET A 10 -2.70 -20.92 3.17
C MET A 10 -4.09 -21.33 3.62
N CYS A 11 -4.44 -22.62 3.51
CA CYS A 11 -5.65 -23.18 4.12
C CYS A 11 -5.46 -23.23 5.64
N PHE A 12 -5.80 -22.13 6.32
CA PHE A 12 -5.64 -21.94 7.77
C PHE A 12 -6.25 -23.09 8.59
N MET A 13 -7.42 -23.59 8.17
CA MET A 13 -8.13 -24.68 8.86
C MET A 13 -7.37 -26.01 8.76
N ASN A 14 -6.91 -26.36 7.56
CA ASN A 14 -6.20 -27.61 7.32
C ASN A 14 -4.89 -27.65 8.12
N ARG A 15 -4.15 -26.53 8.13
CA ARG A 15 -2.90 -26.40 8.89
C ARG A 15 -3.12 -26.48 10.40
N ALA A 16 -4.18 -25.85 10.91
CA ALA A 16 -4.56 -25.96 12.32
C ALA A 16 -4.88 -27.42 12.68
N LEU A 17 -5.61 -28.12 11.81
CA LEU A 17 -5.99 -29.52 12.02
C LEU A 17 -4.76 -30.45 12.04
N GLU A 18 -3.80 -30.24 11.13
CA GLU A 18 -2.52 -30.95 11.15
C GLU A 18 -1.76 -30.73 12.46
N ASN A 19 -1.64 -29.48 12.92
CA ASN A 19 -0.93 -29.18 14.16
C ASN A 19 -1.55 -29.94 15.34
N VAL A 20 -2.88 -29.94 15.45
CA VAL A 20 -3.60 -30.64 16.52
C VAL A 20 -3.42 -32.16 16.44
N ILE A 21 -3.47 -32.76 15.24
CA ILE A 21 -3.33 -34.21 15.07
C ILE A 21 -1.88 -34.67 15.30
N ASN A 22 -0.90 -33.89 14.81
CA ASN A 22 0.51 -34.25 14.85
C ASN A 22 1.16 -34.05 16.23
N GLU A 23 0.49 -33.43 17.20
CA GLU A 23 0.93 -33.43 18.61
C GLU A 23 1.20 -34.83 19.15
N ASN A 24 0.46 -35.84 18.66
CA ASN A 24 0.69 -37.23 19.00
C ASN A 24 0.84 -38.09 17.73
N SER A 25 2.09 -38.32 17.34
CA SER A 25 2.45 -39.08 16.13
C SER A 25 1.85 -40.48 16.04
N ARG A 26 1.57 -41.14 17.18
CA ARG A 26 0.92 -42.46 17.22
C ARG A 26 -0.56 -42.39 16.86
N ILE A 27 -1.24 -41.35 17.34
CA ILE A 27 -2.65 -41.09 17.04
C ILE A 27 -2.80 -40.62 15.60
N ALA A 28 -1.90 -39.74 15.14
CA ALA A 28 -1.85 -39.28 13.76
C ALA A 28 -1.76 -40.45 12.76
N LYS A 29 -0.88 -41.43 13.01
CA LYS A 29 -0.76 -42.61 12.13
C LYS A 29 -2.05 -43.46 12.13
N ARG A 30 -2.64 -43.72 13.29
CA ARG A 30 -3.89 -44.49 13.42
C ARG A 30 -5.08 -43.81 12.77
N ILE A 31 -5.19 -42.49 12.86
CA ILE A 31 -6.24 -41.72 12.17
C ILE A 31 -6.08 -41.86 10.65
N ARG A 32 -4.83 -41.79 10.16
CA ARG A 32 -4.53 -41.95 8.74
C ARG A 32 -4.88 -43.35 8.23
N ASP A 33 -4.69 -44.36 9.06
CA ASP A 33 -5.04 -45.75 8.74
C ASP A 33 -6.56 -46.02 8.83
N GLU A 34 -7.27 -45.38 9.76
CA GLU A 34 -8.72 -45.61 9.98
C GLU A 34 -9.62 -44.85 9.01
N LEU A 35 -9.25 -43.61 8.68
CA LEU A 35 -9.98 -42.81 7.71
C LEU A 35 -9.37 -43.06 6.33
N ALA A 36 -10.11 -43.75 5.46
CA ALA A 36 -9.78 -43.96 4.04
C ALA A 36 -9.83 -42.66 3.22
N ILE A 37 -9.10 -41.65 3.69
CA ILE A 37 -8.92 -40.32 3.11
C ILE A 37 -7.54 -40.33 2.45
N ASP A 38 -7.44 -39.76 1.26
CA ASP A 38 -6.19 -39.62 0.53
C ASP A 38 -5.33 -38.52 1.17
N TRP A 39 -4.60 -38.86 2.24
CA TRP A 39 -3.76 -37.92 2.99
C TRP A 39 -2.63 -37.31 2.15
N GLU A 40 -2.29 -37.85 0.98
CA GLU A 40 -1.27 -37.29 0.07
C GLU A 40 -1.78 -36.04 -0.67
N LYS A 41 -3.10 -35.95 -0.96
CA LYS A 41 -3.74 -34.71 -1.45
C LYS A 41 -3.78 -33.59 -0.42
N PHE A 42 -3.49 -33.94 0.83
CA PHE A 42 -3.60 -33.09 2.01
C PHE A 42 -2.24 -32.79 2.64
N ASP A 43 -1.18 -33.44 2.15
CA ASP A 43 0.18 -33.24 2.62
C ASP A 43 0.76 -31.97 1.98
N LEU A 44 0.94 -30.94 2.81
CA LEU A 44 1.60 -29.70 2.40
C LEU A 44 3.06 -29.90 1.96
N SER A 45 3.68 -31.08 2.13
CA SER A 45 5.01 -31.39 1.61
C SER A 45 5.02 -31.85 0.13
N SER A 46 3.85 -32.19 -0.42
CA SER A 46 3.70 -32.54 -1.84
C SER A 46 3.87 -31.31 -2.75
N HIS A 47 4.42 -31.51 -3.95
CA HIS A 47 4.75 -30.46 -4.92
C HIS A 47 3.54 -30.00 -5.76
N ASP A 48 2.34 -30.50 -5.48
CA ASP A 48 1.16 -30.19 -6.29
C ASP A 48 0.50 -28.91 -5.79
N HIS A 49 0.54 -27.87 -6.62
CA HIS A 49 0.08 -26.55 -6.24
C HIS A 49 -1.46 -26.51 -6.14
N GLU A 50 -2.22 -27.26 -6.93
CA GLU A 50 -3.69 -27.09 -6.98
C GLU A 50 -4.43 -27.61 -5.74
N THR A 51 -3.92 -28.64 -5.06
CA THR A 51 -4.59 -29.27 -3.90
C THR A 51 -4.26 -28.63 -2.55
N ARG A 52 -3.15 -27.87 -2.45
CA ARG A 52 -2.78 -27.11 -1.23
C ARG A 52 -3.81 -26.05 -0.80
N TYR A 53 -4.76 -25.72 -1.67
CA TYR A 53 -5.56 -24.49 -1.58
C TYR A 53 -7.07 -24.72 -1.38
N LEU A 54 -7.51 -25.96 -1.10
CA LEU A 54 -8.92 -26.28 -0.80
C LEU A 54 -9.14 -26.52 0.71
N ASP A 55 -10.01 -25.72 1.34
CA ASP A 55 -10.43 -25.96 2.72
C ASP A 55 -11.20 -27.30 2.83
N TYR A 56 -10.96 -28.05 3.91
CA TYR A 56 -11.75 -29.25 4.19
C TYR A 56 -13.24 -28.92 4.32
N ASP A 57 -14.07 -29.88 3.92
CA ASP A 57 -15.49 -29.84 4.21
C ASP A 57 -15.69 -29.91 5.72
N ASP A 58 -16.66 -29.15 6.24
CA ASP A 58 -16.88 -29.05 7.68
C ASP A 58 -17.29 -30.40 8.27
N ASP A 59 -17.98 -31.24 7.50
CA ASP A 59 -18.31 -32.63 7.87
C ASP A 59 -17.07 -33.51 7.97
N LEU A 60 -16.06 -33.28 7.13
CA LEU A 60 -14.79 -34.00 7.18
C LEU A 60 -13.99 -33.60 8.42
N VAL A 61 -13.93 -32.29 8.72
CA VAL A 61 -13.30 -31.77 9.94
C VAL A 61 -13.93 -32.40 11.18
N VAL A 62 -15.26 -32.42 11.26
CA VAL A 62 -15.98 -33.07 12.38
C VAL A 62 -15.66 -34.56 12.48
N LYS A 63 -15.64 -35.29 11.36
CA LYS A 63 -15.28 -36.71 11.35
C LYS A 63 -13.85 -36.95 11.87
N ILE A 64 -12.89 -36.16 11.41
CA ILE A 64 -11.49 -36.27 11.83
C ILE A 64 -11.34 -35.97 13.33
N VAL A 65 -11.93 -34.88 13.82
CA VAL A 65 -11.89 -34.49 15.23
C VAL A 65 -12.59 -35.54 16.10
N SER A 66 -13.73 -36.08 15.67
CA SER A 66 -14.44 -37.15 16.38
C SER A 66 -13.62 -38.44 16.45
N ALA A 67 -12.95 -38.84 15.37
CA ALA A 67 -12.06 -39.99 15.36
C ALA A 67 -10.86 -39.78 16.28
N THR A 68 -10.27 -38.58 16.26
CA THR A 68 -9.13 -38.19 17.10
C THR A 68 -9.47 -38.23 18.58
N ALA A 69 -10.63 -37.68 18.98
CA ALA A 69 -11.09 -37.71 20.36
C ALA A 69 -11.28 -39.16 20.86
N ARG A 70 -11.92 -40.02 20.05
CA ARG A 70 -12.13 -41.44 20.37
C ARG A 70 -10.81 -42.21 20.51
N LEU A 71 -9.84 -41.96 19.63
CA LEU A 71 -8.55 -42.65 19.63
C LEU A 71 -7.59 -42.13 20.71
N SER A 72 -7.69 -40.85 21.07
CA SER A 72 -6.84 -40.25 22.10
C SER A 72 -7.24 -40.66 23.49
N GLY A 73 -8.54 -40.83 23.78
CA GLY A 73 -9.07 -41.14 25.11
C GLY A 73 -8.87 -40.07 26.19
N CYS A 74 -8.01 -39.07 25.96
CA CYS A 74 -7.68 -38.00 26.90
C CYS A 74 -8.50 -36.72 26.68
N TRP A 75 -9.05 -36.53 25.48
CA TRP A 75 -9.74 -35.30 25.10
C TRP A 75 -11.15 -35.61 24.61
N THR A 76 -12.12 -34.80 25.04
CA THR A 76 -13.47 -34.83 24.49
C THR A 76 -13.53 -34.12 23.13
N PHE A 77 -14.55 -34.43 22.32
CA PHE A 77 -14.79 -33.75 21.04
C PHE A 77 -14.83 -32.21 21.20
N ASN A 78 -15.48 -31.72 22.25
CA ASN A 78 -15.64 -30.28 22.49
C ASN A 78 -14.31 -29.61 22.83
N GLU A 79 -13.46 -30.24 23.64
CA GLU A 79 -12.14 -29.72 24.00
C GLU A 79 -11.21 -29.69 22.78
N LEU A 80 -11.25 -30.75 21.96
CA LEU A 80 -10.45 -30.81 20.75
C LEU A 80 -10.88 -29.76 19.70
N MET A 81 -12.19 -29.52 19.58
CA MET A 81 -12.71 -28.41 18.76
C MET A 81 -12.26 -27.04 19.27
N HIS A 82 -12.28 -26.79 20.58
CA HIS A 82 -11.74 -25.55 21.15
C HIS A 82 -10.25 -25.40 20.82
N LYS A 83 -9.47 -26.47 20.98
CA LYS A 83 -8.04 -26.48 20.68
C LYS A 83 -7.76 -26.19 19.21
N LEU A 84 -8.52 -26.78 18.30
CA LEU A 84 -8.47 -26.48 16.87
C LEU A 84 -8.74 -25.00 16.58
N GLY A 85 -9.74 -24.41 17.24
CA GLY A 85 -10.04 -22.98 17.15
C GLY A 85 -8.88 -22.09 17.60
N MET A 86 -8.20 -22.48 18.67
CA MET A 86 -7.03 -21.73 19.15
C MET A 86 -5.85 -21.81 18.17
N GLU A 87 -5.55 -23.00 17.65
CA GLU A 87 -4.47 -23.18 16.67
C GLU A 87 -4.76 -22.44 15.36
N TYR A 88 -6.01 -22.49 14.89
CA TYR A 88 -6.45 -21.72 13.72
C TYR A 88 -6.17 -20.24 13.91
N PHE A 89 -6.60 -19.68 15.04
CA PHE A 89 -6.45 -18.24 15.27
C PHE A 89 -4.98 -17.83 15.45
N LYS A 90 -4.12 -18.68 16.03
CA LYS A 90 -2.67 -18.45 16.08
C LYS A 90 -2.06 -18.26 14.69
N ILE A 91 -2.45 -19.10 13.73
CA ILE A 91 -1.98 -19.01 12.35
C ILE A 91 -2.51 -17.73 11.68
N CYS A 92 -3.78 -17.39 11.91
CA CYS A 92 -4.36 -16.14 11.41
C CYS A 92 -3.63 -14.90 11.96
N VAL A 93 -3.26 -14.90 13.23
CA VAL A 93 -2.47 -13.80 13.83
C VAL A 93 -1.07 -13.73 13.24
N HIS A 94 -0.43 -14.86 12.93
CA HIS A 94 0.88 -14.87 12.28
C HIS A 94 0.86 -14.13 10.93
N GLU A 95 -0.14 -14.40 10.10
CA GLU A 95 -0.26 -13.80 8.75
C GLU A 95 -0.88 -12.39 8.76
N TYR A 96 -1.91 -12.15 9.58
CA TYR A 96 -2.73 -10.93 9.54
C TYR A 96 -2.63 -10.07 10.80
N ASN A 97 -1.54 -10.19 11.58
CA ASN A 97 -1.35 -9.51 12.87
C ASN A 97 -1.78 -8.03 12.86
N ARG A 98 -1.29 -7.27 11.88
CA ARG A 98 -1.53 -5.81 11.79
C ARG A 98 -2.99 -5.50 11.52
N SER A 99 -3.62 -6.22 10.60
CA SER A 99 -5.03 -6.03 10.25
C SER A 99 -5.93 -6.37 11.43
N LEU A 100 -5.72 -7.54 12.06
CA LEU A 100 -6.53 -7.99 13.20
C LEU A 100 -6.40 -7.06 14.42
N ARG A 101 -5.19 -6.57 14.73
CA ARG A 101 -4.99 -5.61 15.84
C ARG A 101 -5.62 -4.24 15.60
N SER A 102 -5.90 -3.88 14.34
CA SER A 102 -6.53 -2.60 14.01
C SER A 102 -8.06 -2.59 14.10
N VAL A 103 -8.69 -3.76 14.29
CA VAL A 103 -10.16 -3.89 14.28
C VAL A 103 -10.82 -3.32 15.54
N GLY A 104 -10.15 -3.42 16.69
CA GLY A 104 -10.69 -2.92 17.97
C GLY A 104 -9.65 -2.86 19.07
N SER A 105 -9.86 -1.97 20.05
CA SER A 105 -8.96 -1.81 21.20
C SER A 105 -9.20 -2.85 22.31
N ASN A 106 -10.38 -3.47 22.30
CA ASN A 106 -10.82 -4.49 23.25
C ASN A 106 -11.66 -5.57 22.54
N LEU A 107 -12.01 -6.64 23.27
CA LEU A 107 -12.71 -7.80 22.72
C LEU A 107 -14.13 -7.45 22.21
N LEU A 108 -14.82 -6.52 22.87
CA LEU A 108 -16.17 -6.08 22.48
C LEU A 108 -16.13 -5.28 21.17
N GLU A 109 -15.23 -4.31 21.04
CA GLU A 109 -15.02 -3.55 19.81
C GLU A 109 -14.55 -4.46 18.66
N PHE A 110 -13.64 -5.40 18.97
CA PHE A 110 -13.11 -6.33 17.98
C PHE A 110 -14.24 -7.15 17.31
N TYR A 111 -15.07 -7.81 18.11
CA TYR A 111 -16.18 -8.61 17.57
C TYR A 111 -17.35 -7.77 17.04
N SER A 112 -17.45 -6.51 17.42
CA SER A 112 -18.42 -5.58 16.83
C SER A 112 -18.00 -5.13 15.42
N ASN A 113 -16.70 -5.08 15.14
CA ASN A 113 -16.16 -4.56 13.87
C ASN A 113 -15.66 -5.65 12.91
N ILE A 114 -15.48 -6.90 13.38
CA ILE A 114 -14.88 -7.99 12.57
C ILE A 114 -15.70 -8.33 11.32
N ASP A 115 -17.02 -8.15 11.37
CA ASP A 115 -17.92 -8.40 10.22
C ASP A 115 -17.57 -7.50 9.03
N GLY A 116 -17.14 -6.25 9.27
CA GLY A 116 -16.67 -5.34 8.22
C GLY A 116 -15.38 -5.82 7.56
N LEU A 117 -14.47 -6.43 8.32
CA LEU A 117 -13.25 -7.05 7.78
C LEU A 117 -13.60 -8.32 6.99
N HIS A 118 -14.52 -9.14 7.49
CA HIS A 118 -15.00 -10.34 6.80
C HIS A 118 -15.64 -9.98 5.46
N ASP A 119 -16.48 -8.95 5.39
CA ASP A 119 -17.08 -8.47 4.13
C ASP A 119 -16.00 -8.03 3.12
N HIS A 120 -14.91 -7.39 3.57
CA HIS A 120 -13.80 -7.02 2.70
C HIS A 120 -13.04 -8.23 2.17
N ILE A 121 -12.73 -9.19 3.04
CA ILE A 121 -12.03 -10.44 2.68
C ILE A 121 -12.90 -11.29 1.75
N TRP A 122 -14.20 -11.38 2.03
CA TRP A 122 -15.17 -12.13 1.25
C TRP A 122 -15.33 -11.62 -0.18
N ASN A 123 -15.34 -10.29 -0.36
CA ASN A 123 -15.42 -9.68 -1.68
C ASN A 123 -14.11 -9.82 -2.48
N SER A 124 -13.02 -10.22 -1.84
CA SER A 124 -11.82 -10.65 -2.58
C SER A 124 -12.10 -12.02 -3.22
N THR A 125 -11.70 -12.21 -4.48
CA THR A 125 -11.89 -13.46 -5.24
C THR A 125 -11.23 -14.70 -4.61
N LYS A 126 -10.56 -14.54 -3.46
CA LYS A 126 -9.76 -15.55 -2.77
C LYS A 126 -10.54 -16.47 -1.83
N PHE A 127 -11.74 -16.08 -1.38
CA PHE A 127 -12.48 -16.81 -0.33
C PHE A 127 -13.97 -17.09 -0.64
N GLY A 128 -14.40 -16.86 -1.89
CA GLY A 128 -15.82 -16.68 -2.27
C GLY A 128 -16.78 -17.88 -2.23
N SER A 129 -16.54 -18.91 -1.41
CA SER A 129 -17.38 -20.13 -1.39
C SER A 129 -18.34 -20.27 -0.20
N ARG A 130 -18.04 -19.69 0.99
CA ARG A 130 -18.85 -19.86 2.22
C ARG A 130 -19.25 -18.57 2.96
N VAL A 131 -20.55 -18.37 3.23
CA VAL A 131 -21.05 -17.20 3.98
C VAL A 131 -20.32 -17.07 5.34
N PRO A 132 -19.72 -15.91 5.65
CA PRO A 132 -19.02 -15.73 6.91
C PRO A 132 -20.00 -15.72 8.09
N PRO A 133 -19.57 -16.19 9.28
CA PRO A 133 -20.35 -16.00 10.50
C PRO A 133 -20.45 -14.51 10.83
N SER A 134 -21.59 -14.12 11.42
CA SER A 134 -21.79 -12.77 11.94
C SER A 134 -21.80 -12.79 13.47
N PHE A 135 -21.27 -11.72 14.05
CA PHE A 135 -21.09 -11.57 15.49
C PHE A 135 -21.90 -10.39 16.01
N ARG A 136 -22.44 -10.53 17.22
CA ARG A 136 -22.99 -9.43 18.02
C ARG A 136 -22.50 -9.56 19.45
N CYS A 137 -22.04 -8.48 20.04
CA CYS A 137 -21.60 -8.44 21.44
C CYS A 137 -22.64 -7.75 22.33
N ALA A 138 -22.79 -8.27 23.54
CA ALA A 138 -23.54 -7.67 24.62
C ALA A 138 -22.78 -7.89 25.93
N THR A 139 -22.99 -7.01 26.90
CA THR A 139 -22.43 -7.14 28.25
C THR A 139 -23.58 -7.33 29.22
N GLU A 140 -23.56 -8.42 29.99
CA GLU A 140 -24.53 -8.70 31.05
C GLU A 140 -23.78 -9.15 32.31
N ASP A 141 -24.05 -8.53 33.46
CA ASP A 141 -23.47 -8.89 34.76
C ASP A 141 -21.92 -9.02 34.78
N GLY A 142 -21.23 -8.13 34.07
CA GLY A 142 -19.76 -8.16 33.97
C GLY A 142 -19.19 -9.28 33.09
N LYS A 143 -20.04 -10.02 32.37
CA LYS A 143 -19.65 -11.05 31.40
C LYS A 143 -19.82 -10.52 29.98
N LEU A 144 -18.89 -10.86 29.11
CA LEU A 144 -19.03 -10.57 27.69
C LEU A 144 -19.79 -11.72 27.03
N ILE A 145 -20.90 -11.39 26.37
CA ILE A 145 -21.73 -12.32 25.64
C ILE A 145 -21.54 -12.06 24.14
N VAL A 146 -20.96 -13.04 23.44
CA VAL A 146 -20.80 -13.02 21.99
C VAL A 146 -21.89 -13.90 21.38
N HIS A 147 -22.85 -13.27 20.72
CA HIS A 147 -23.88 -13.90 19.91
C HIS A 147 -23.31 -14.19 18.53
N LEU A 148 -23.22 -15.47 18.18
CA LEU A 148 -22.75 -15.97 16.90
C LEU A 148 -23.95 -16.43 16.07
N TYR A 149 -24.07 -15.87 14.86
CA TYR A 149 -25.05 -16.27 13.86
C TYR A 149 -24.33 -17.03 12.75
N THR A 150 -24.67 -18.31 12.60
CA THR A 150 -23.97 -19.21 11.67
C THR A 150 -24.92 -20.26 11.09
N ASP A 151 -24.67 -20.68 9.85
CA ASP A 151 -25.31 -21.83 9.21
C ASP A 151 -24.64 -23.16 9.58
N ARG A 152 -23.52 -23.11 10.33
CA ARG A 152 -22.69 -24.26 10.69
C ARG A 152 -22.67 -24.52 12.20
N PRO A 153 -23.76 -25.08 12.77
CA PRO A 153 -23.85 -25.31 14.21
C PRO A 153 -22.80 -26.31 14.72
N GLN A 154 -22.30 -27.23 13.88
CA GLN A 154 -21.23 -28.16 14.28
C GLN A 154 -19.91 -27.46 14.64
N MET A 155 -19.65 -26.26 14.11
CA MET A 155 -18.41 -25.49 14.36
C MET A 155 -18.47 -24.60 15.60
N ARG A 156 -19.54 -24.67 16.40
CA ARG A 156 -19.74 -23.78 17.57
C ARG A 156 -18.62 -23.82 18.61
N PHE A 157 -18.09 -25.01 18.92
CA PHE A 157 -17.03 -25.17 19.91
C PHE A 157 -15.67 -24.73 19.35
N PHE A 158 -15.48 -24.88 18.04
CA PHE A 158 -14.35 -24.29 17.34
C PHE A 158 -14.36 -22.77 17.48
N MET A 159 -15.52 -22.12 17.27
CA MET A 159 -15.65 -20.68 17.47
C MET A 159 -15.43 -20.25 18.92
N GLY A 160 -15.83 -21.06 19.91
CA GLY A 160 -15.47 -20.83 21.31
C GLY A 160 -13.95 -20.78 21.53
N GLY A 161 -13.20 -21.65 20.85
CA GLY A 161 -11.74 -21.66 20.87
C GLY A 161 -11.12 -20.43 20.21
N VAL A 162 -11.66 -20.00 19.07
CA VAL A 162 -11.24 -18.76 18.39
C VAL A 162 -11.46 -17.53 19.28
N VAL A 163 -12.61 -17.45 19.95
CA VAL A 163 -12.96 -16.36 20.86
C VAL A 163 -12.03 -16.31 22.08
N LEU A 164 -11.72 -17.48 22.66
CA LEU A 164 -10.73 -17.58 23.73
C LEU A 164 -9.34 -17.12 23.27
N ALA A 165 -8.88 -17.62 22.12
CA ALA A 165 -7.58 -17.28 21.56
C ALA A 165 -7.47 -15.79 21.21
N THR A 166 -8.57 -15.16 20.78
CA THR A 166 -8.62 -13.72 20.52
C THR A 166 -8.34 -12.92 21.79
N GLY A 167 -9.01 -13.26 22.90
CA GLY A 167 -8.76 -12.61 24.19
C GLY A 167 -7.33 -12.80 24.71
N VAL A 168 -6.81 -14.02 24.62
CA VAL A 168 -5.48 -14.36 25.14
C VAL A 168 -4.34 -13.83 24.26
N ILE A 169 -4.42 -13.97 22.93
CA ILE A 169 -3.31 -13.70 22.00
C ILE A 169 -3.28 -12.24 21.56
N LEU A 170 -4.43 -11.64 21.24
CA LEU A 170 -4.47 -10.24 20.79
C LEU A 170 -4.47 -9.27 21.95
N PHE A 171 -5.27 -9.54 22.98
CA PHE A 171 -5.53 -8.60 24.08
C PHE A 171 -4.83 -8.98 25.39
N SER A 172 -4.07 -10.08 25.44
CA SER A 172 -3.33 -10.53 26.62
C SER A 172 -4.20 -10.68 27.88
N VAL A 173 -5.47 -11.03 27.69
CA VAL A 173 -6.39 -11.27 28.80
C VAL A 173 -6.26 -12.73 29.25
N HIS A 174 -5.68 -12.92 30.43
CA HIS A 174 -5.48 -14.24 31.03
C HIS A 174 -6.70 -14.66 31.89
N ASN A 175 -6.79 -15.95 32.21
CA ASN A 175 -7.85 -16.55 33.04
C ASN A 175 -9.28 -16.36 32.50
N LEU A 176 -9.42 -16.41 31.17
CA LEU A 176 -10.73 -16.39 30.51
C LEU A 176 -11.34 -17.78 30.47
N VAL A 177 -12.57 -17.89 30.98
CA VAL A 177 -13.40 -19.08 30.84
C VAL A 177 -14.45 -18.83 29.78
N VAL A 178 -14.46 -19.68 28.76
CA VAL A 178 -15.46 -19.64 27.68
C VAL A 178 -16.51 -20.72 27.90
N LYS A 179 -17.78 -20.33 27.92
CA LYS A 179 -18.93 -21.24 27.94
C LYS A 179 -19.72 -21.06 26.65
N VAL A 180 -19.84 -22.13 25.87
CA VAL A 180 -20.64 -22.15 24.65
C VAL A 180 -22.00 -22.76 24.95
N SER A 181 -23.05 -21.96 24.87
CA SER A 181 -24.45 -22.39 24.99
C SER A 181 -25.17 -22.25 23.66
N GLN A 182 -26.13 -23.15 23.39
CA GLN A 182 -26.95 -23.09 22.19
C GLN A 182 -28.34 -22.56 22.54
N TYR A 183 -28.81 -21.56 21.81
CA TYR A 183 -30.21 -21.16 21.82
C TYR A 183 -30.84 -21.55 20.48
N ARG A 184 -31.80 -22.49 20.51
CA ARG A 184 -32.47 -22.96 19.30
C ARG A 184 -33.89 -22.41 19.28
N LYS A 185 -34.17 -21.46 18.38
CA LYS A 185 -35.54 -21.24 17.91
C LYS A 185 -35.84 -22.26 16.80
N PRO A 186 -36.87 -23.12 16.92
CA PRO A 186 -37.11 -24.24 16.00
C PRO A 186 -37.40 -23.86 14.54
N THR A 187 -37.61 -22.58 14.22
CA THR A 187 -38.21 -22.12 12.96
C THR A 187 -37.24 -21.41 12.00
N GLN A 188 -35.94 -21.27 12.33
CA GLN A 188 -34.99 -20.47 11.53
C GLN A 188 -33.83 -21.31 10.96
N GLN A 189 -33.41 -20.98 9.72
CA GLN A 189 -32.26 -21.58 9.01
C GLN A 189 -30.90 -21.13 9.56
N ILE A 190 -30.84 -20.00 10.28
CA ILE A 190 -29.61 -19.46 10.89
C ILE A 190 -29.60 -19.87 12.36
N HIS A 191 -28.52 -20.51 12.81
CA HIS A 191 -28.35 -20.91 14.20
C HIS A 191 -27.76 -19.78 15.04
N HIS A 192 -28.35 -19.54 16.20
CA HIS A 192 -27.86 -18.60 17.21
C HIS A 192 -27.11 -19.36 18.32
N VAL A 193 -25.83 -19.08 18.45
CA VAL A 193 -24.96 -19.65 19.49
C VAL A 193 -24.52 -18.51 20.39
N THR A 194 -24.55 -18.74 21.70
CA THR A 194 -24.12 -17.75 22.68
C THR A 194 -22.83 -18.21 23.32
N ILE A 195 -21.79 -17.39 23.22
CA ILE A 195 -20.47 -17.65 23.79
C ILE A 195 -20.26 -16.64 24.91
N THR A 196 -20.23 -17.13 26.15
CA THR A 196 -20.05 -16.29 27.33
C THR A 196 -18.60 -16.35 27.78
N LEU A 197 -17.97 -15.19 27.92
CA LEU A 197 -16.66 -15.04 28.55
C LEU A 197 -16.82 -14.50 29.97
N SER A 198 -16.17 -15.16 30.92
CA SER A 198 -16.05 -14.71 32.30
C SER A 198 -14.64 -14.93 32.81
N HIS A 199 -14.15 -14.06 33.69
CA HIS A 199 -12.94 -14.36 34.44
C HIS A 199 -13.17 -15.53 35.39
N GLU A 200 -12.16 -16.38 35.54
CA GLU A 200 -12.13 -17.36 36.61
C GLU A 200 -12.17 -16.64 37.97
N PRO A 201 -13.06 -17.03 38.89
CA PRO A 201 -13.07 -16.43 40.22
C PRO A 201 -11.74 -16.73 40.90
N GLU A 202 -10.99 -15.69 41.28
CA GLU A 202 -9.81 -15.84 42.12
C GLU A 202 -10.24 -16.54 43.42
N THR A 203 -9.84 -17.79 43.58
CA THR A 203 -10.00 -18.49 44.85
C THR A 203 -9.20 -17.73 45.90
N ALA A 204 -9.89 -17.11 46.85
CA ALA A 204 -9.30 -16.42 47.98
C ALA A 204 -8.30 -17.33 48.71
N SER A 205 -7.02 -17.15 48.41
CA SER A 205 -5.91 -17.69 49.18
C SER A 205 -5.68 -16.79 50.40
N LYS A 206 -5.88 -17.36 51.59
CA LYS A 206 -5.59 -16.74 52.89
C LYS A 206 -4.08 -16.72 53.16
N ASN A 207 -3.63 -15.60 53.73
CA ASN A 207 -2.36 -15.37 54.47
C ASN A 207 -1.10 -15.31 53.58
N SER A 208 -0.16 -14.37 53.72
CA SER A 208 0.32 -13.64 54.89
C SER A 208 0.93 -12.28 54.52
N SER A 209 0.93 -11.39 55.50
CA SER A 209 1.67 -10.14 55.60
C SER A 209 3.16 -10.25 55.26
N GLU A 210 3.67 -9.34 54.43
CA GLU A 210 4.91 -8.59 54.70
C GLU A 210 4.99 -7.40 53.72
N GLY A 211 5.22 -6.21 54.28
CA GLY A 211 5.28 -4.97 53.52
C GLY A 211 6.70 -4.70 53.02
N VAL A 212 6.83 -4.33 51.74
CA VAL A 212 7.90 -3.46 51.25
C VAL A 212 7.35 -2.56 50.14
N SER A 213 7.49 -1.26 50.38
CA SER A 213 7.22 -0.18 49.45
C SER A 213 8.16 -0.23 48.24
N SER A 214 7.62 -0.24 47.01
CA SER A 214 8.32 0.32 45.85
C SER A 214 7.36 0.72 44.73
N THR A 215 7.39 2.02 44.42
CA THR A 215 7.27 2.64 43.09
C THR A 215 6.13 2.21 42.17
N ALA A 216 5.20 3.15 41.97
CA ALA A 216 4.17 3.15 40.95
C ALA A 216 4.73 2.83 39.55
N LEU A 217 4.26 1.71 39.00
CA LEU A 217 4.08 1.51 37.57
C LEU A 217 2.56 1.40 37.32
N PRO A 218 2.02 1.92 36.21
CA PRO A 218 0.61 1.82 35.93
C PRO A 218 0.26 0.36 35.69
N THR A 219 -0.42 -0.25 36.64
CA THR A 219 -1.15 -1.51 36.48
C THR A 219 -2.31 -1.26 35.53
N SER A 220 -2.05 -1.36 34.22
CA SER A 220 -3.09 -1.60 33.22
C SER A 220 -3.55 -3.05 33.35
N GLY A 221 -4.26 -3.36 34.44
CA GLY A 221 -5.10 -4.55 34.51
C GLY A 221 -6.17 -4.38 33.45
N GLY A 222 -6.08 -5.15 32.37
CA GLY A 222 -7.04 -5.13 31.28
C GLY A 222 -8.41 -5.56 31.78
N SER A 223 -9.19 -4.59 32.27
CA SER A 223 -10.63 -4.74 32.39
C SER A 223 -11.16 -5.11 31.01
N LEU A 224 -11.93 -6.20 30.91
CA LEU A 224 -12.67 -6.58 29.70
C LEU A 224 -13.62 -5.47 29.21
N LEU A 225 -13.85 -4.45 30.03
CA LEU A 225 -14.81 -3.39 29.85
C LEU A 225 -14.08 -2.03 29.87
N THR A 226 -14.35 -1.23 28.85
CA THR A 226 -14.01 0.20 28.82
C THR A 226 -14.75 0.92 29.95
N GLU A 227 -14.07 1.82 30.67
CA GLU A 227 -14.70 2.75 31.65
C GLU A 227 -15.83 3.61 31.05
N HIS A 228 -15.98 3.64 29.71
CA HIS A 228 -16.92 4.49 28.99
C HIS A 228 -18.38 4.01 28.98
N GLN A 229 -18.68 2.75 29.32
CA GLN A 229 -20.09 2.30 29.41
C GLN A 229 -20.80 2.78 30.70
N ALA A 230 -20.07 3.31 31.68
CA ALA A 230 -20.62 3.70 32.96
C ALA A 230 -21.39 5.05 32.96
N ILE A 231 -21.47 5.76 31.82
CA ILE A 231 -22.05 7.12 31.75
C ILE A 231 -23.10 7.24 30.63
N MET A 232 -24.03 6.28 30.51
CA MET A 232 -25.22 6.47 29.68
C MET A 232 -26.48 6.46 30.55
N SER A 233 -27.23 7.56 30.47
CA SER A 233 -28.50 7.72 31.19
C SER A 233 -29.57 6.84 30.55
N SER A 234 -30.20 5.98 31.34
CA SER A 234 -31.33 5.15 30.92
C SER A 234 -32.68 5.90 30.96
N ASN A 235 -32.66 7.20 31.29
CA ASN A 235 -33.86 8.01 31.36
C ASN A 235 -34.13 8.73 30.02
N PRO A 236 -35.27 8.47 29.36
CA PRO A 236 -35.64 9.14 28.11
C PRO A 236 -35.69 10.67 28.19
N ALA A 237 -35.84 11.24 29.39
CA ALA A 237 -35.85 12.68 29.61
C ALA A 237 -34.46 13.34 29.53
N ASP A 238 -33.37 12.57 29.54
CA ASP A 238 -31.99 13.08 29.48
C ASP A 238 -31.43 13.19 28.05
N LEU A 239 -32.31 13.07 27.04
CA LEU A 239 -31.95 13.22 25.63
C LEU A 239 -31.39 14.62 25.34
N LYS A 240 -30.08 14.69 25.07
CA LYS A 240 -29.39 15.94 24.73
C LYS A 240 -29.72 16.46 23.33
N ILE A 241 -30.29 15.61 22.46
CA ILE A 241 -30.67 15.95 21.10
C ILE A 241 -32.17 15.73 20.89
N GLY A 242 -32.87 16.75 20.38
CA GLY A 242 -34.28 16.60 20.00
C GLY A 242 -34.43 15.81 18.70
N VAL A 243 -35.54 15.08 18.56
CA VAL A 243 -35.85 14.25 17.38
C VAL A 243 -35.80 15.06 16.07
N ARG A 244 -36.35 16.28 16.07
CA ARG A 244 -36.31 17.17 14.89
C ARG A 244 -34.89 17.53 14.48
N THR A 245 -34.00 17.74 15.45
CA THR A 245 -32.58 18.02 15.19
C THR A 245 -31.92 16.77 14.63
N PHE A 246 -32.16 15.60 15.22
CA PHE A 246 -31.65 14.32 14.72
C PHE A 246 -32.07 14.04 13.26
N CYS A 247 -33.33 14.25 12.89
CA CYS A 247 -33.81 14.07 11.51
C CYS A 247 -33.20 15.04 10.49
N LYS A 248 -32.75 16.21 10.93
CA LYS A 248 -32.02 17.17 10.09
C LYS A 248 -30.53 16.84 10.02
N THR A 249 -29.95 16.38 11.12
CA THR A 249 -28.54 15.99 11.18
C THR A 249 -28.26 14.74 10.35
N PHE A 250 -29.18 13.77 10.35
CA PHE A 250 -29.07 12.54 9.56
C PHE A 250 -30.22 12.46 8.54
N PRO A 251 -30.10 13.03 7.34
CA PRO A 251 -31.20 13.09 6.36
C PRO A 251 -31.58 11.73 5.78
N PHE A 252 -30.65 10.76 5.80
CA PHE A 252 -30.78 9.43 5.22
C PHE A 252 -30.80 8.33 6.29
N HIS A 253 -31.67 8.47 7.29
CA HIS A 253 -31.89 7.44 8.31
C HIS A 253 -33.34 6.91 8.30
N VAL A 254 -33.51 5.68 8.77
CA VAL A 254 -34.82 5.03 8.93
C VAL A 254 -34.84 4.31 10.26
N ILE A 255 -35.89 4.47 11.05
CA ILE A 255 -36.15 3.63 12.22
C ILE A 255 -37.40 2.81 11.93
N PHE A 256 -37.33 1.51 12.18
CA PHE A 256 -38.47 0.61 12.06
C PHE A 256 -38.53 -0.38 13.22
N ASP A 257 -39.74 -0.79 13.56
CA ASP A 257 -40.01 -1.72 14.65
C ASP A 257 -39.83 -3.20 14.25
N ARG A 258 -40.19 -4.09 15.17
CA ARG A 258 -40.12 -5.55 14.99
C ARG A 258 -41.00 -6.09 13.87
N ASP A 259 -42.09 -5.40 13.54
CA ASP A 259 -43.00 -5.76 12.45
C ASP A 259 -42.62 -5.08 11.13
N LEU A 260 -41.42 -4.48 11.08
CA LEU A 260 -40.90 -3.72 9.95
C LEU A 260 -41.78 -2.51 9.58
N GLN A 261 -42.47 -1.92 10.56
CA GLN A 261 -43.17 -0.65 10.37
C GLN A 261 -42.22 0.51 10.63
N ILE A 262 -42.15 1.44 9.68
CA ILE A 262 -41.33 2.65 9.80
C ILE A 262 -41.93 3.55 10.87
N THR A 263 -41.14 3.83 11.91
CA THR A 263 -41.51 4.74 13.01
C THR A 263 -40.91 6.14 12.81
N GLN A 264 -39.74 6.24 12.18
CA GLN A 264 -39.05 7.52 11.95
C GLN A 264 -38.30 7.52 10.62
N LEU A 265 -38.25 8.69 9.97
CA LEU A 265 -37.48 8.94 8.75
C LEU A 265 -36.62 10.20 8.86
N GLY A 266 -35.47 10.17 8.20
CA GLY A 266 -34.64 11.34 7.95
C GLY A 266 -35.31 12.31 7.00
N SER A 267 -34.92 13.59 7.08
CA SER A 267 -35.56 14.67 6.33
C SER A 267 -35.49 14.49 4.80
N ALA A 268 -34.41 13.93 4.25
CA ALA A 268 -34.30 13.66 2.81
C ALA A 268 -35.19 12.49 2.39
N LEU A 269 -35.17 11.38 3.13
CA LEU A 269 -36.02 10.22 2.85
C LEU A 269 -37.52 10.54 3.02
N MET A 270 -37.86 11.36 4.00
CA MET A 270 -39.23 11.84 4.18
C MET A 270 -39.72 12.63 2.96
N LYS A 271 -38.91 13.53 2.37
CA LYS A 271 -39.27 14.21 1.12
C LYS A 271 -39.49 13.23 -0.04
N MET A 272 -38.76 12.11 -0.06
CA MET A 272 -38.86 11.12 -1.13
C MET A 272 -40.09 10.22 -1.00
N ILE A 273 -40.39 9.78 0.22
CA ILE A 273 -41.37 8.72 0.51
C ILE A 273 -42.74 9.30 0.91
N ALA A 274 -42.79 10.49 1.53
CA ALA A 274 -44.03 11.08 2.07
C ALA A 274 -45.24 11.07 1.13
N PRO A 275 -45.12 11.32 -0.19
CA PRO A 275 -46.26 11.29 -1.10
C PRO A 275 -46.98 9.93 -1.17
N GLU A 276 -46.24 8.83 -0.96
CA GLU A 276 -46.78 7.48 -1.11
C GLU A 276 -47.24 6.85 0.21
N ILE A 277 -46.82 7.39 1.36
CA ILE A 277 -47.15 6.86 2.71
C ILE A 277 -48.66 6.70 2.91
N ALA A 278 -49.46 7.69 2.48
CA ALA A 278 -50.91 7.64 2.63
C ALA A 278 -51.56 6.50 1.82
N SER A 279 -50.93 6.07 0.72
CA SER A 279 -51.47 5.07 -0.21
C SER A 279 -50.95 3.65 0.06
N LYS A 280 -49.68 3.53 0.47
CA LYS A 280 -48.94 2.25 0.55
C LYS A 280 -48.61 1.81 1.98
N GLY A 281 -48.94 2.64 2.97
CA GLY A 281 -48.69 2.36 4.39
C GLY A 281 -47.23 2.62 4.81
N LEU A 282 -46.84 2.09 5.97
CA LEU A 282 -45.53 2.32 6.60
C LEU A 282 -44.62 1.09 6.60
N PHE A 283 -44.97 0.05 5.84
CA PHE A 283 -44.16 -1.16 5.77
C PHE A 283 -42.82 -0.87 5.07
N PHE A 284 -41.70 -1.19 5.73
CA PHE A 284 -40.34 -0.93 5.27
C PHE A 284 -40.09 -1.49 3.86
N GLY A 285 -40.54 -2.72 3.61
CA GLY A 285 -40.35 -3.42 2.34
C GLY A 285 -41.06 -2.85 1.13
N THR A 286 -42.01 -1.94 1.35
CA THR A 286 -42.71 -1.29 0.26
C THR A 286 -41.82 -0.23 -0.41
N TYR A 287 -40.88 0.33 0.34
CA TYR A 287 -40.04 1.45 -0.11
C TYR A 287 -38.58 1.07 -0.29
N PHE A 288 -38.09 0.07 0.45
CA PHE A 288 -36.69 -0.33 0.45
C PHE A 288 -36.53 -1.77 -0.02
N GLU A 289 -35.68 -1.95 -1.02
CA GLU A 289 -35.21 -3.26 -1.48
C GLU A 289 -33.80 -3.51 -0.95
N LEU A 290 -33.60 -4.63 -0.26
CA LEU A 290 -32.29 -5.00 0.26
C LEU A 290 -31.40 -5.58 -0.85
N LYS A 291 -30.31 -4.87 -1.20
CA LYS A 291 -29.30 -5.37 -2.16
C LYS A 291 -28.19 -6.16 -1.47
N ARG A 292 -27.73 -5.69 -0.30
CA ARG A 292 -26.68 -6.34 0.51
C ARG A 292 -26.96 -6.15 2.00
N PRO A 293 -26.63 -7.14 2.86
CA PRO A 293 -26.33 -8.53 2.51
C PRO A 293 -27.58 -9.24 1.96
N ARG A 294 -27.41 -10.34 1.20
CA ARG A 294 -28.56 -11.13 0.71
C ARG A 294 -29.17 -11.91 1.88
N VAL A 295 -30.14 -11.29 2.56
CA VAL A 295 -30.97 -11.94 3.60
C VAL A 295 -32.45 -11.79 3.31
N ARG A 296 -33.26 -12.58 4.01
CA ARG A 296 -34.70 -12.37 4.03
C ARG A 296 -35.00 -11.04 4.73
N MET A 297 -36.07 -10.40 4.28
CA MET A 297 -36.48 -9.10 4.77
C MET A 297 -37.37 -9.29 6.00
N ASP A 298 -36.74 -9.67 7.11
CA ASP A 298 -37.34 -9.88 8.42
C ASP A 298 -36.44 -9.33 9.52
N TYR A 299 -37.05 -8.90 10.64
CA TYR A 299 -36.34 -8.26 11.74
C TYR A 299 -35.19 -9.10 12.31
N MET A 300 -35.40 -10.42 12.41
CA MET A 300 -34.40 -11.33 12.96
C MET A 300 -33.21 -11.51 12.01
N SER A 301 -33.44 -11.55 10.70
CA SER A 301 -32.35 -11.57 9.71
C SER A 301 -31.52 -10.30 9.71
N PHE A 302 -32.14 -9.14 9.90
CA PHE A 302 -31.43 -7.87 10.08
C PHE A 302 -30.60 -7.86 11.37
N LEU A 303 -31.20 -8.30 12.47
CA LEU A 303 -30.53 -8.40 13.77
C LEU A 303 -29.34 -9.37 13.73
N ALA A 304 -29.48 -10.48 12.99
CA ALA A 304 -28.45 -11.49 12.83
C ALA A 304 -27.24 -11.00 12.01
N ARG A 305 -27.36 -9.88 11.28
CA ARG A 305 -26.29 -9.27 10.49
C ARG A 305 -26.11 -7.79 10.80
N VAL A 306 -26.44 -7.36 12.01
CA VAL A 306 -26.46 -5.95 12.41
C VAL A 306 -25.12 -5.23 12.16
N ASN A 307 -24.00 -5.94 12.32
CA ASN A 307 -22.66 -5.40 12.13
C ASN A 307 -22.16 -5.44 10.66
N SER A 308 -22.90 -6.07 9.74
CA SER A 308 -22.60 -6.02 8.31
C SER A 308 -22.96 -4.66 7.71
N THR A 309 -22.34 -4.31 6.58
CA THR A 309 -22.76 -3.12 5.84
C THR A 309 -24.00 -3.42 5.00
N PHE A 310 -25.04 -2.62 5.18
CA PHE A 310 -26.29 -2.73 4.44
C PHE A 310 -26.30 -1.79 3.23
N VAL A 311 -26.80 -2.29 2.10
CA VAL A 311 -27.10 -1.49 0.91
C VAL A 311 -28.58 -1.65 0.60
N LEU A 312 -29.32 -0.56 0.73
CA LEU A 312 -30.75 -0.47 0.45
C LEU A 312 -30.95 0.30 -0.85
N SER A 313 -31.70 -0.27 -1.79
CA SER A 313 -32.22 0.48 -2.94
C SER A 313 -33.59 1.04 -2.60
N ILE A 314 -33.84 2.29 -2.96
CA ILE A 314 -35.17 2.90 -2.87
C ILE A 314 -35.97 2.45 -4.09
N ALA A 315 -37.11 1.79 -3.86
CA ALA A 315 -38.00 1.36 -4.92
C ALA A 315 -38.44 2.55 -5.78
N GLN A 316 -38.63 2.32 -7.08
CA GLN A 316 -39.00 3.37 -8.02
C GLN A 316 -40.41 3.90 -7.69
N LEU A 317 -40.45 5.04 -6.99
CA LEU A 317 -41.67 5.74 -6.61
C LEU A 317 -42.17 6.51 -7.83
N SER A 318 -43.47 6.45 -8.10
CA SER A 318 -44.06 7.04 -9.31
C SER A 318 -44.14 8.56 -9.15
N ARG A 319 -43.07 9.27 -9.54
CA ARG A 319 -43.11 10.73 -9.71
C ARG A 319 -43.61 11.03 -11.11
N GLY A 320 -44.65 11.86 -11.22
CA GLY A 320 -45.23 12.25 -12.50
C GLY A 320 -44.18 12.76 -13.49
N SER A 321 -44.36 12.43 -14.78
CA SER A 321 -43.66 12.80 -16.03
C SER A 321 -42.12 12.85 -16.09
N ASP A 322 -41.40 13.13 -15.01
CA ASP A 322 -39.94 13.17 -14.98
C ASP A 322 -39.41 11.82 -14.51
N VAL A 323 -39.07 10.99 -15.49
CA VAL A 323 -38.44 9.68 -15.28
C VAL A 323 -37.05 9.89 -14.69
N ILE A 324 -36.95 9.86 -13.36
CA ILE A 324 -35.68 9.63 -12.66
C ILE A 324 -35.25 8.21 -13.03
N ASN A 325 -34.32 8.10 -13.98
CA ASN A 325 -33.94 6.83 -14.63
C ASN A 325 -33.09 5.91 -13.74
N GLU A 326 -32.56 6.40 -12.62
CA GLU A 326 -31.65 5.64 -11.76
C GLU A 326 -32.22 5.43 -10.35
N GLN A 327 -32.21 4.16 -9.91
CA GLN A 327 -32.56 3.81 -8.54
C GLN A 327 -31.53 4.41 -7.56
N MET A 328 -32.03 5.02 -6.49
CA MET A 328 -31.19 5.53 -5.41
C MET A 328 -30.76 4.37 -4.51
N GLU A 329 -29.46 4.24 -4.26
CA GLU A 329 -28.91 3.30 -3.30
C GLU A 329 -28.38 4.04 -2.07
N LEU A 330 -28.68 3.52 -0.89
CA LEU A 330 -28.19 3.99 0.40
C LEU A 330 -27.29 2.92 0.99
N LYS A 331 -26.05 3.28 1.32
CA LYS A 331 -25.09 2.40 1.98
C LYS A 331 -24.94 2.84 3.43
N GLY A 332 -25.10 1.91 4.37
CA GLY A 332 -25.14 2.25 5.79
C GLY A 332 -25.02 1.04 6.71
N GLN A 333 -25.22 1.30 7.99
CA GLN A 333 -25.23 0.29 9.05
C GLN A 333 -26.61 0.24 9.71
N MET A 334 -26.94 -0.95 10.25
CA MET A 334 -28.11 -1.12 11.11
C MET A 334 -27.65 -1.11 12.56
N ILE A 335 -28.42 -0.47 13.43
CA ILE A 335 -28.13 -0.35 14.86
C ILE A 335 -29.40 -0.77 15.61
N HIS A 336 -29.27 -1.76 16.49
CA HIS A 336 -30.37 -2.23 17.31
C HIS A 336 -30.53 -1.37 18.56
N LEU A 337 -31.69 -0.73 18.69
CA LEU A 337 -32.08 0.09 19.84
C LEU A 337 -32.83 -0.79 20.85
N GLN A 338 -32.16 -1.16 21.95
CA GLN A 338 -32.69 -2.15 22.89
C GLN A 338 -33.91 -1.63 23.66
N GLU A 339 -33.95 -0.33 23.94
CA GLU A 339 -34.98 0.33 24.74
C GLU A 339 -36.34 0.37 24.02
N SER A 340 -36.31 0.42 22.68
CA SER A 340 -37.51 0.52 21.83
C SER A 340 -37.80 -0.72 21.00
N ASP A 341 -37.01 -1.80 21.12
CA ASP A 341 -37.04 -3.00 20.26
C ASP A 341 -37.19 -2.64 18.76
N ALA A 342 -36.32 -1.71 18.32
CA ALA A 342 -36.34 -1.16 16.97
C ALA A 342 -34.95 -1.19 16.34
N ILE A 343 -34.90 -1.13 15.02
CA ILE A 343 -33.64 -1.02 14.27
C ILE A 343 -33.58 0.36 13.61
N LEU A 344 -32.47 1.06 13.87
CA LEU A 344 -32.08 2.29 13.20
C LEU A 344 -31.12 1.95 12.07
N PHE A 345 -31.50 2.22 10.84
CA PHE A 345 -30.59 2.29 9.71
C PHE A 345 -30.02 3.70 9.59
N LEU A 346 -28.69 3.83 9.63
CA LEU A 346 -27.96 5.06 9.32
C LEU A 346 -27.10 4.81 8.08
N GLY A 347 -27.34 5.58 7.02
CA GLY A 347 -26.58 5.46 5.80
C GLY A 347 -26.44 6.77 5.04
N SER A 348 -25.68 6.68 3.96
CA SER A 348 -25.41 7.78 3.04
C SER A 348 -25.70 7.32 1.62
N PRO A 349 -26.10 8.22 0.71
CA PRO A 349 -26.35 7.87 -0.68
C PRO A 349 -25.06 7.37 -1.35
N SER A 350 -25.16 6.27 -2.10
CA SER A 350 -24.05 5.72 -2.86
C SER A 350 -23.91 6.48 -4.17
N VAL A 351 -23.12 7.56 -4.13
CA VAL A 351 -22.82 8.44 -5.27
C VAL A 351 -21.34 8.83 -5.24
N GLU A 352 -20.67 8.71 -6.38
CA GLU A 352 -19.24 9.04 -6.49
C GLU A 352 -19.01 10.39 -7.21
N LYS A 353 -19.97 10.82 -8.03
CA LYS A 353 -19.84 12.00 -8.89
C LYS A 353 -21.02 12.95 -8.72
N LEU A 354 -20.76 14.25 -8.92
CA LEU A 354 -21.80 15.26 -8.81
C LEU A 354 -22.90 15.09 -9.88
N ASP A 355 -22.53 14.61 -11.07
CA ASP A 355 -23.46 14.39 -12.19
C ASP A 355 -24.52 13.31 -11.87
N GLU A 356 -24.13 12.26 -11.15
CA GLU A 356 -25.02 11.16 -10.72
C GLU A 356 -26.06 11.64 -9.70
N MET A 357 -25.73 12.67 -8.90
CA MET A 357 -26.67 13.23 -7.93
C MET A 357 -27.89 13.84 -8.60
N ILE A 358 -27.69 14.51 -9.74
CA ILE A 358 -28.75 15.12 -10.54
C ILE A 358 -29.66 14.00 -11.08
N GLY A 359 -29.06 12.92 -11.60
CA GLY A 359 -29.79 11.75 -12.11
C GLY A 359 -30.64 11.03 -11.05
N LYS A 360 -30.26 11.13 -9.77
CA LYS A 360 -30.97 10.54 -8.63
C LYS A 360 -31.86 11.54 -7.86
N GLY A 361 -31.93 12.79 -8.31
CA GLY A 361 -32.79 13.83 -7.73
C GLY A 361 -32.42 14.27 -6.31
N ILE A 362 -31.14 14.17 -5.94
CA ILE A 362 -30.62 14.69 -4.66
C ILE A 362 -29.66 15.85 -4.88
N TYR A 363 -29.56 16.72 -3.89
CA TYR A 363 -28.64 17.85 -3.92
C TYR A 363 -27.49 17.64 -2.94
N ILE A 364 -26.35 18.30 -3.19
CA ILE A 364 -25.22 18.30 -2.26
C ILE A 364 -25.59 18.89 -0.87
N SER A 365 -26.65 19.71 -0.80
CA SER A 365 -27.21 20.22 0.45
C SER A 365 -27.94 19.17 1.28
N ASP A 366 -28.39 18.07 0.67
CA ASP A 366 -29.03 16.97 1.40
C ASP A 366 -27.98 16.04 2.05
N ILE A 367 -26.69 16.15 1.68
CA ILE A 367 -25.57 15.42 2.32
C ILE A 367 -24.93 16.32 3.40
N PRO A 368 -25.02 15.95 4.69
CA PRO A 368 -24.46 16.75 5.78
C PRO A 368 -22.96 16.98 5.68
N ILE A 369 -22.46 18.06 6.29
CA ILE A 369 -21.03 18.40 6.28
C ILE A 369 -20.13 17.43 7.06
N HIS A 370 -20.69 16.67 8.00
CA HIS A 370 -19.96 15.67 8.77
C HIS A 370 -19.96 14.30 8.10
N ASP A 371 -20.70 14.16 6.99
CA ASP A 371 -20.73 12.93 6.21
C ASP A 371 -19.54 12.91 5.25
N ALA A 372 -18.66 11.92 5.41
CA ALA A 372 -17.46 11.75 4.60
C ALA A 372 -17.76 11.55 3.10
N THR A 373 -18.96 11.10 2.73
CA THR A 373 -19.36 10.96 1.32
C THR A 373 -19.35 12.31 0.60
N ARG A 374 -19.63 13.42 1.30
CA ARG A 374 -19.55 14.78 0.74
C ARG A 374 -18.14 15.11 0.29
N ASP A 375 -17.15 14.81 1.13
CA ASP A 375 -15.74 15.07 0.83
C ASP A 375 -15.26 14.19 -0.33
N VAL A 376 -15.68 12.92 -0.36
CA VAL A 376 -15.35 11.99 -1.46
C VAL A 376 -15.86 12.52 -2.80
N ILE A 377 -17.12 12.97 -2.86
CA ILE A 377 -17.71 13.53 -4.09
C ILE A 377 -16.94 14.79 -4.53
N LEU A 378 -16.61 15.69 -3.60
CA LEU A 378 -15.88 16.92 -3.89
C LEU A 378 -14.43 16.65 -4.35
N VAL A 379 -13.75 15.69 -3.74
CA VAL A 379 -12.40 15.26 -4.14
C VAL A 379 -12.43 14.65 -5.55
N GLY A 380 -13.47 13.89 -5.89
CA GLY A 380 -13.67 13.36 -7.24
C GLY A 380 -13.73 14.47 -8.30
N GLU A 381 -14.49 15.53 -8.04
CA GLU A 381 -14.56 16.70 -8.93
C GLU A 381 -13.26 17.51 -8.97
N GLN A 382 -12.59 17.68 -7.82
CA GLN A 382 -11.30 18.36 -7.77
C GLN A 382 -10.23 17.60 -8.56
N SER A 383 -10.20 16.27 -8.46
CA SER A 383 -9.28 15.43 -9.23
C SER A 383 -9.51 15.59 -10.73
N LYS A 384 -10.78 15.55 -11.19
CA LYS A 384 -11.13 15.78 -12.60
C LYS A 384 -10.64 17.15 -13.09
N ALA A 385 -10.84 18.21 -12.29
CA ALA A 385 -10.37 19.55 -12.64
C ALA A 385 -8.84 19.66 -12.68
N GLN A 386 -8.14 18.97 -11.77
CA GLN A 386 -6.69 18.96 -11.68
C GLN A 386 -6.01 18.03 -12.70
N ASP A 387 -6.69 17.04 -13.26
CA ASP A 387 -6.11 16.12 -14.24
C ASP A 387 -5.56 16.86 -15.48
N GLY A 388 -6.28 17.88 -15.96
CA GLY A 388 -5.82 18.74 -17.05
C GLY A 388 -4.59 19.58 -16.67
N LEU A 389 -4.48 19.99 -15.41
CA LEU A 389 -3.30 20.70 -14.90
C LEU A 389 -2.11 19.74 -14.72
N LYS A 390 -2.35 18.54 -14.19
CA LYS A 390 -1.34 17.50 -14.00
C LYS A 390 -0.68 17.10 -15.32
N LYS A 391 -1.48 16.88 -16.38
CA LYS A 391 -0.95 16.60 -17.73
C LYS A 391 -0.08 17.74 -18.25
N ARG A 392 -0.50 19.00 -18.07
CA ARG A 392 0.30 20.17 -18.46
C ARG A 392 1.59 20.27 -17.65
N MET A 393 1.54 19.99 -16.36
CA MET A 393 2.71 19.99 -15.47
C MET A 393 3.72 18.90 -15.86
N GLU A 394 3.25 17.70 -16.22
CA GLU A 394 4.11 16.63 -16.73
C GLU A 394 4.78 17.01 -18.06
N LEU A 395 4.02 17.60 -18.99
CA LEU A 395 4.57 18.08 -20.26
C LEU A 395 5.62 19.18 -20.04
N LEU A 396 5.34 20.14 -19.16
CA LEU A 396 6.27 21.20 -18.81
C LEU A 396 7.54 20.64 -18.17
N LYS A 397 7.39 19.70 -17.23
CA LYS A 397 8.54 19.03 -16.59
C LYS A 397 9.42 18.34 -17.62
N ARG A 398 8.83 17.64 -18.59
CA ARG A 398 9.59 17.01 -19.68
C ARG A 398 10.34 18.03 -20.53
N SER A 399 9.68 19.14 -20.89
CA SER A 399 10.32 20.22 -21.65
C SER A 399 11.48 20.87 -20.88
N VAL A 400 11.33 21.08 -19.56
CA VAL A 400 12.39 21.62 -18.70
C VAL A 400 13.58 20.66 -18.61
N ILE A 401 13.34 19.35 -18.48
CA ILE A 401 14.40 18.34 -18.48
C ILE A 401 15.18 18.40 -19.80
N GLN A 402 14.49 18.39 -20.95
CA GLN A 402 15.12 18.48 -22.27
C GLN A 402 15.93 19.78 -22.45
N ALA A 403 15.39 20.92 -22.01
CA ALA A 403 16.12 22.19 -22.07
C ALA A 403 17.37 22.17 -21.19
N THR A 404 17.28 21.55 -20.01
CA THR A 404 18.42 21.41 -19.09
C THR A 404 19.50 20.49 -19.67
N GLU A 405 19.11 19.40 -20.32
CA GLU A 405 20.03 18.50 -21.03
C GLU A 405 20.75 19.24 -22.16
N ALA A 406 20.03 19.99 -23.01
CA ALA A 406 20.63 20.77 -24.09
C ALA A 406 21.61 21.85 -23.56
N VAL A 407 21.24 22.55 -22.49
CA VAL A 407 22.13 23.54 -21.85
C VAL A 407 23.39 22.88 -21.28
N ASN A 408 23.26 21.69 -20.70
CA ASN A 408 24.42 20.95 -20.20
C ASN A 408 25.34 20.49 -21.35
N GLU A 409 24.80 20.06 -22.49
CA GLU A 409 25.59 19.74 -23.68
C GLU A 409 26.35 20.95 -24.22
N GLU A 410 25.70 22.11 -24.35
CA GLU A 410 26.36 23.35 -24.75
C GLU A 410 27.43 23.79 -23.74
N ARG A 411 27.14 23.64 -22.44
CA ARG A 411 28.10 23.92 -21.37
C ARG A 411 29.33 23.03 -21.48
N GLN A 412 29.16 21.74 -21.77
CA GLN A 412 30.27 20.81 -21.96
C GLN A 412 31.13 21.20 -23.17
N LYS A 413 30.51 21.50 -24.32
CA LYS A 413 31.22 21.98 -25.52
C LYS A 413 32.04 23.24 -25.25
N ASN A 414 31.50 24.18 -24.46
CA ASN A 414 32.23 25.40 -24.07
C ASN A 414 33.42 25.11 -23.15
N VAL A 415 33.27 24.16 -22.21
CA VAL A 415 34.39 23.74 -21.34
C VAL A 415 35.47 23.03 -22.17
N ASP A 416 35.08 22.14 -23.09
CA ASP A 416 36.02 21.42 -23.96
C ASP A 416 36.80 22.41 -24.85
N LEU A 417 36.13 23.43 -25.40
CA LEU A 417 36.77 24.48 -26.19
C LEU A 417 37.80 25.28 -25.39
N LEU A 418 37.49 25.64 -24.15
CA LEU A 418 38.44 26.34 -23.27
C LEU A 418 39.66 25.47 -22.93
N GLN A 419 39.46 24.16 -22.76
CA GLN A 419 40.54 23.21 -22.51
C GLN A 419 41.40 22.90 -23.74
N MET A 420 40.85 23.08 -24.95
CA MET A 420 41.64 23.00 -26.20
C MET A 420 42.62 24.18 -26.35
N ILE A 421 42.29 25.34 -25.77
CA ILE A 421 43.11 26.55 -25.87
C ILE A 421 44.08 26.66 -24.70
N PHE A 422 43.60 26.49 -23.46
CA PHE A 422 44.38 26.68 -22.24
C PHE A 422 44.61 25.37 -21.49
N PRO A 423 45.69 25.25 -20.68
CA PRO A 423 45.87 24.11 -19.79
C PRO A 423 44.66 23.97 -18.86
N SER A 424 44.30 22.72 -18.53
CA SER A 424 43.07 22.41 -17.77
C SER A 424 42.92 23.18 -16.45
N THR A 425 44.03 23.44 -15.75
CA THR A 425 44.06 24.21 -14.50
C THR A 425 43.74 25.69 -14.71
N VAL A 426 44.17 26.27 -15.83
CA VAL A 426 43.91 27.67 -16.20
C VAL A 426 42.50 27.80 -16.77
N ALA A 427 42.09 26.87 -17.64
CA ALA A 427 40.74 26.82 -18.22
C ALA A 427 39.65 26.75 -17.14
N GLN A 428 39.86 25.95 -16.08
CA GLN A 428 38.92 25.86 -14.95
C GLN A 428 38.80 27.16 -14.16
N LYS A 429 39.92 27.87 -13.91
CA LYS A 429 39.90 29.16 -13.21
C LYS A 429 39.19 30.23 -14.03
N LEU A 430 39.51 30.32 -15.33
CA LEU A 430 38.85 31.25 -16.25
C LEU A 430 37.35 30.98 -16.36
N TRP A 431 36.94 29.71 -16.42
CA TRP A 431 35.53 29.34 -16.47
C TRP A 431 34.76 29.71 -15.19
N ARG A 432 35.43 29.74 -14.04
CA ARG A 432 34.86 30.22 -12.76
C ARG A 432 34.84 31.75 -12.65
N GLY A 433 35.39 32.47 -13.63
CA GLY A 433 35.55 33.92 -13.58
C GLY A 433 36.66 34.38 -12.64
N GLU A 434 37.57 33.50 -12.25
CA GLU A 434 38.72 33.82 -11.40
C GLU A 434 39.84 34.46 -12.24
N THR A 435 40.57 35.40 -11.67
CA THR A 435 41.76 35.98 -12.30
C THR A 435 42.93 34.98 -12.26
N VAL A 436 43.69 34.89 -13.35
CA VAL A 436 44.85 34.01 -13.45
C VAL A 436 46.12 34.84 -13.26
N GLU A 437 46.75 34.69 -12.10
CA GLU A 437 48.01 35.37 -11.80
C GLU A 437 49.21 34.74 -12.55
N PRO A 438 50.22 35.54 -12.96
CA PRO A 438 51.42 35.00 -13.59
C PRO A 438 52.19 34.03 -12.68
N THR A 439 52.45 32.82 -13.17
CA THR A 439 53.20 31.79 -12.43
C THR A 439 54.57 31.52 -13.04
N LYS A 440 55.62 31.51 -12.21
CA LYS A 440 56.96 31.06 -12.61
C LYS A 440 57.04 29.54 -12.53
N VAL A 441 57.45 28.91 -13.63
CA VAL A 441 57.73 27.46 -13.71
C VAL A 441 59.21 27.29 -14.03
N ASN A 442 59.92 26.46 -13.26
CA ASN A 442 61.38 26.33 -13.36
C ASN A 442 61.82 25.25 -14.35
N ASP A 443 61.18 24.07 -14.32
CA ASP A 443 61.60 22.88 -15.08
C ASP A 443 60.73 22.72 -16.34
N VAL A 444 61.00 23.54 -17.35
CA VAL A 444 60.29 23.55 -18.64
C VAL A 444 61.28 23.41 -19.78
N THR A 445 61.02 22.51 -20.72
CA THR A 445 61.76 22.44 -21.99
C THR A 445 60.87 22.87 -23.12
N MET A 446 61.37 23.78 -23.96
CA MET A 446 60.68 24.29 -25.13
C MET A 446 61.34 23.79 -26.41
N LEU A 447 60.54 23.54 -27.44
CA LEU A 447 60.99 23.26 -28.80
C LEU A 447 60.41 24.29 -29.74
N PHE A 448 61.28 24.82 -30.60
CA PHE A 448 60.94 25.73 -31.68
C PHE A 448 61.33 25.09 -33.00
N SER A 449 60.35 24.88 -33.87
CA SER A 449 60.57 24.42 -35.24
C SER A 449 60.18 25.51 -36.23
N ASP A 450 60.88 25.58 -37.35
CA ASP A 450 60.59 26.50 -38.44
C ASP A 450 60.63 25.77 -39.79
N ILE A 451 59.83 26.20 -40.77
CA ILE A 451 59.80 25.58 -42.10
C ILE A 451 60.81 26.27 -43.00
N VAL A 452 61.80 25.52 -43.49
CA VAL A 452 62.85 26.07 -44.33
C VAL A 452 62.27 26.54 -45.66
N GLY A 453 62.54 27.80 -46.01
CA GLY A 453 62.11 28.38 -47.30
C GLY A 453 60.61 28.69 -47.40
N PHE A 454 59.89 28.74 -46.28
CA PHE A 454 58.45 29.02 -46.25
C PHE A 454 58.05 30.32 -46.99
N THR A 455 58.85 31.39 -46.87
CA THR A 455 58.60 32.65 -47.59
C THR A 455 58.60 32.46 -49.11
N ALA A 456 59.47 31.58 -49.64
CA ALA A 456 59.52 31.26 -51.06
C ALA A 456 58.30 30.43 -51.48
N ILE A 457 57.91 29.44 -50.66
CA ILE A 457 56.70 28.63 -50.87
C ILE A 457 55.44 29.51 -50.90
N CYS A 458 55.32 30.47 -49.99
CA CYS A 458 54.20 31.42 -49.97
C CYS A 458 54.16 32.34 -51.21
N SER A 459 55.33 32.65 -51.77
CA SER A 459 55.46 33.50 -52.97
C SER A 459 55.16 32.73 -54.27
N SER A 460 55.37 31.41 -54.29
CA SER A 460 55.16 30.56 -55.48
C SER A 460 53.78 29.86 -55.50
N CYS A 461 53.10 29.76 -54.37
CA CYS A 461 51.83 29.03 -54.22
C CYS A 461 50.59 29.91 -54.21
N LYS A 462 49.43 29.29 -54.52
CA LYS A 462 48.14 29.84 -54.12
C LYS A 462 47.99 29.78 -52.60
N PRO A 463 47.47 30.84 -51.94
CA PRO A 463 47.31 30.87 -50.48
C PRO A 463 46.59 29.66 -49.89
N MET A 464 45.53 29.18 -50.55
CA MET A 464 44.76 28.02 -50.06
C MET A 464 45.58 26.72 -50.04
N THR A 465 46.51 26.55 -50.98
CA THR A 465 47.40 25.38 -51.01
C THR A 465 48.38 25.40 -49.85
N VAL A 466 48.88 26.59 -49.48
CA VAL A 466 49.76 26.77 -48.31
C VAL A 466 49.01 26.47 -47.02
N VAL A 467 47.78 26.98 -46.88
CA VAL A 467 46.93 26.72 -45.71
C VAL A 467 46.64 25.23 -45.54
N ASN A 468 46.31 24.52 -46.63
CA ASN A 468 46.07 23.08 -46.58
C ASN A 468 47.33 22.28 -46.20
N MET A 469 48.50 22.69 -46.70
CA MET A 469 49.78 22.09 -46.35
C MET A 469 50.09 22.28 -44.85
N LEU A 470 49.92 23.50 -44.33
CA LEU A 470 50.13 23.78 -42.90
C LEU A 470 49.13 23.02 -42.02
N ASN A 471 47.84 23.00 -42.40
CA ASN A 471 46.81 22.26 -41.66
C ASN A 471 47.14 20.76 -41.61
N ALA A 472 47.56 20.16 -42.72
CA ALA A 472 47.94 18.75 -42.74
C ALA A 472 49.15 18.47 -41.83
N LEU A 473 50.20 19.30 -41.91
CA LEU A 473 51.40 19.14 -41.10
C LEU A 473 51.11 19.34 -39.61
N TYR A 474 50.42 20.41 -39.24
CA TYR A 474 50.09 20.72 -37.84
C TYR A 474 49.08 19.75 -37.25
N THR A 475 48.15 19.18 -38.03
CA THR A 475 47.27 18.11 -37.54
C THR A 475 48.08 16.89 -37.06
N HIS A 476 49.14 16.52 -37.78
CA HIS A 476 50.02 15.44 -37.35
C HIS A 476 50.82 15.82 -36.09
N PHE A 477 51.30 17.06 -35.99
CA PHE A 477 52.02 17.51 -34.80
C PHE A 477 51.11 17.60 -33.57
N ASP A 478 49.89 18.11 -33.71
CA ASP A 478 48.89 18.18 -32.65
C ASP A 478 48.57 16.76 -32.12
N ASN A 479 48.51 15.76 -33.00
CA ASN A 479 48.35 14.35 -32.60
C ASN A 479 49.55 13.83 -31.78
N PHE A 480 50.78 14.22 -32.12
CA PHE A 480 51.97 13.87 -31.33
C PHE A 480 51.97 14.57 -29.97
N CYS A 481 51.48 15.81 -29.89
CA CYS A 481 51.33 16.53 -28.64
C CYS A 481 50.44 15.77 -27.64
N GLY A 482 49.32 15.23 -28.11
CA GLY A 482 48.44 14.38 -27.31
C GLY A 482 49.10 13.07 -26.85
N MET A 483 49.88 12.41 -27.72
CA MET A 483 50.51 11.12 -27.39
C MET A 483 51.70 11.25 -26.44
N LEU A 484 52.49 12.33 -26.55
CA LEU A 484 53.68 12.55 -25.74
C LEU A 484 53.42 13.40 -24.49
N ASP A 485 52.17 13.83 -24.28
CA ASP A 485 51.75 14.72 -23.20
C ASP A 485 52.60 16.00 -23.15
N VAL A 486 52.71 16.69 -24.29
CA VAL A 486 53.39 17.99 -24.43
C VAL A 486 52.40 19.07 -24.86
N TYR A 487 52.56 20.29 -24.36
CA TYR A 487 51.61 21.38 -24.58
C TYR A 487 52.03 22.26 -25.74
N LYS A 488 51.11 22.50 -26.68
CA LYS A 488 51.30 23.41 -27.81
C LYS A 488 51.13 24.86 -27.35
N ILE A 489 52.08 25.71 -27.72
CA ILE A 489 52.03 27.15 -27.48
C ILE A 489 51.55 27.84 -28.76
N GLU A 490 50.90 29.00 -28.62
CA GLU A 490 50.50 29.82 -29.77
C GLU A 490 51.70 30.11 -30.68
N THR A 491 51.49 29.89 -31.98
CA THR A 491 52.51 30.01 -33.00
C THR A 491 52.37 31.30 -33.78
N ILE A 492 53.49 31.80 -34.34
CA ILE A 492 53.50 32.97 -35.21
C ILE A 492 54.01 32.53 -36.58
N GLY A 493 53.12 32.51 -37.58
CA GLY A 493 53.46 32.16 -38.96
C GLY A 493 53.69 30.66 -39.15
N ASP A 494 54.86 30.33 -39.70
CA ASP A 494 55.37 28.99 -40.02
C ASP A 494 56.07 28.29 -38.86
N ALA A 495 56.38 29.03 -37.80
CA ALA A 495 56.99 28.47 -36.61
C ALA A 495 55.99 27.59 -35.83
N TYR A 496 56.44 26.46 -35.30
CA TYR A 496 55.64 25.62 -34.39
C TYR A 496 56.35 25.46 -33.05
N CYS A 497 55.64 25.73 -31.95
CA CYS A 497 56.21 25.79 -30.60
C CYS A 497 55.47 24.86 -29.64
N VAL A 498 56.23 24.06 -28.91
CA VAL A 498 55.72 23.15 -27.89
C VAL A 498 56.57 23.23 -26.63
N ALA A 499 55.95 23.01 -25.48
CA ALA A 499 56.61 22.96 -24.19
C ALA A 499 56.18 21.72 -23.40
N ALA A 500 57.14 21.08 -22.75
CA ALA A 500 56.90 20.04 -21.76
C ALA A 500 57.24 20.59 -20.36
N GLY A 501 56.48 20.16 -19.35
CA GLY A 501 56.61 20.70 -17.99
C GLY A 501 55.76 21.94 -17.71
N LEU A 502 55.11 22.54 -18.73
CA LEU A 502 54.32 23.77 -18.61
C LEU A 502 52.89 23.51 -18.08
N HIS A 503 52.14 22.60 -18.70
CA HIS A 503 50.77 22.26 -18.28
C HIS A 503 50.75 21.26 -17.10
N ARG A 504 51.77 20.40 -17.02
CA ARG A 504 51.98 19.44 -15.95
C ARG A 504 53.48 19.25 -15.72
N SER A 505 53.91 19.37 -14.46
CA SER A 505 55.30 19.12 -14.06
C SER A 505 55.69 17.66 -14.36
N SER A 506 56.77 17.46 -15.10
CA SER A 506 57.26 16.13 -15.50
C SER A 506 58.78 16.10 -15.38
N PRO A 507 59.39 15.16 -14.65
CA PRO A 507 60.85 15.04 -14.57
C PRO A 507 61.48 14.57 -15.90
N TYR A 508 60.65 14.11 -16.85
CA TYR A 508 61.07 13.65 -18.17
C TYR A 508 60.79 14.68 -19.28
N HIS A 509 60.54 15.95 -18.92
CA HIS A 509 60.17 17.02 -19.85
C HIS A 509 61.11 17.12 -21.06
N ALA A 510 62.44 16.99 -20.85
CA ALA A 510 63.43 17.05 -21.91
C ALA A 510 63.38 15.83 -22.85
N GLN A 511 63.10 14.63 -22.31
CA GLN A 511 62.98 13.40 -23.10
C GLN A 511 61.71 13.42 -23.97
N GLN A 512 60.60 13.89 -23.42
CA GLN A 512 59.34 14.05 -24.15
C GLN A 512 59.51 15.00 -25.34
N ILE A 513 60.21 16.12 -25.14
CA ILE A 513 60.53 17.07 -26.21
C ILE A 513 61.50 16.46 -27.24
N ALA A 514 62.51 15.71 -26.82
CA ALA A 514 63.42 15.03 -27.75
C ALA A 514 62.67 14.00 -28.63
N TRP A 515 61.74 13.23 -28.07
CA TRP A 515 60.88 12.34 -28.84
C TRP A 515 59.91 13.08 -29.76
N MET A 516 59.41 14.23 -29.33
CA MET A 516 58.58 15.10 -30.17
C MET A 516 59.39 15.58 -31.38
N ALA A 517 60.62 16.06 -31.19
CA ALA A 517 61.52 16.49 -32.26
C ALA A 517 61.75 15.38 -33.30
N LEU A 518 62.05 14.15 -32.82
CA LEU A 518 62.26 12.99 -33.70
C LEU A 518 61.02 12.66 -34.55
N LYS A 519 59.82 12.66 -33.94
CA LYS A 519 58.56 12.43 -34.65
C LYS A 519 58.22 13.54 -35.65
N MET A 520 58.50 14.79 -35.29
CA MET A 520 58.30 15.93 -36.19
C MET A 520 59.19 15.80 -37.42
N MET A 521 60.47 15.45 -37.27
CA MET A 521 61.40 15.23 -38.39
C MET A 521 60.96 14.08 -39.30
N ASP A 522 60.55 12.94 -38.74
CA ASP A 522 60.09 11.77 -39.50
C ASP A 522 58.80 12.04 -40.29
N THR A 523 57.92 12.87 -39.74
CA THR A 523 56.69 13.28 -40.43
C THR A 523 56.97 14.33 -41.50
N ALA A 524 57.90 15.24 -41.26
CA ALA A 524 58.26 16.29 -42.22
C ALA A 524 58.87 15.72 -43.51
N THR A 525 59.71 14.68 -43.40
CA THR A 525 60.27 13.97 -44.56
C THR A 525 59.20 13.23 -45.37
N SER A 526 58.13 12.79 -44.71
CA SER A 526 57.00 12.08 -45.33
C SER A 526 56.02 13.02 -46.05
N GLN A 527 55.97 14.30 -45.66
CA GLN A 527 55.09 15.31 -46.25
C GLN A 527 55.77 16.04 -47.41
N LYS A 528 55.08 16.17 -48.54
CA LYS A 528 55.58 16.86 -49.74
C LYS A 528 54.96 18.25 -49.88
N SER A 529 55.79 19.21 -50.26
CA SER A 529 55.35 20.54 -50.70
C SER A 529 54.66 20.47 -52.07
N HIS A 530 54.05 21.59 -52.49
CA HIS A 530 53.41 21.77 -53.80
C HIS A 530 54.29 21.38 -55.01
N ASP A 531 55.61 21.57 -54.90
CA ASP A 531 56.61 21.24 -55.92
C ASP A 531 57.11 19.79 -55.85
N GLY A 532 56.53 18.94 -54.98
CA GLY A 532 56.90 17.53 -54.80
C GLY A 532 58.17 17.29 -53.97
N LYS A 533 58.84 18.35 -53.51
CA LYS A 533 59.98 18.29 -52.57
C LYS A 533 59.48 18.03 -51.13
N ALA A 534 60.25 17.31 -50.33
CA ALA A 534 59.93 17.11 -48.91
C ALA A 534 59.98 18.44 -48.14
N ILE A 535 59.17 18.56 -47.09
CA ILE A 535 59.20 19.73 -46.21
C ILE A 535 60.41 19.58 -45.26
N GLU A 536 61.31 20.55 -45.28
CA GLU A 536 62.44 20.60 -44.36
C GLU A 536 62.10 21.46 -43.14
N ILE A 537 62.35 20.92 -41.95
CA ILE A 537 62.17 21.62 -40.68
C ILE A 537 63.55 21.95 -40.11
N ALA A 538 63.78 23.23 -39.83
CA ALA A 538 64.98 23.69 -39.15
C ALA A 538 64.68 23.95 -37.67
N GLU A 539 65.69 23.69 -36.85
CA GLU A 539 65.70 24.09 -35.45
C GLU A 539 66.04 25.58 -35.35
N ARG A 540 65.15 26.36 -34.74
CA ARG A 540 65.40 27.78 -34.51
C ARG A 540 66.06 27.93 -33.15
N ASN A 541 67.39 27.72 -33.08
CA ASN A 541 68.23 27.83 -31.87
C ASN A 541 67.52 27.39 -30.57
N ALA A 542 67.48 26.09 -30.27
CA ALA A 542 67.08 25.66 -28.92
C ALA A 542 68.09 26.21 -27.91
N ARG A 543 67.66 27.20 -27.12
CA ARG A 543 68.31 27.47 -25.84
C ARG A 543 67.73 26.46 -24.86
N ILE A 544 68.54 25.45 -24.52
CA ILE A 544 68.29 24.52 -23.40
C ILE A 544 68.22 25.33 -22.11
#